data_AF-A0A645IJ55-F1
#
_entry.id   AF-A0A645IJ55-F1
#
_cell.length_a   1.000
_cell.length_b   1.000
_cell.length_c   1.000
_cell.angle_alpha   90.00
_cell.angle_beta   90.00
_cell.angle_gamma   90.00
#
_symmetry.space_group_name_H-M   'P 1'
#
loop_
_entity.id
_entity.type
_entity.pdbx_description
1 polymer ?
#
loop_
_entity_poly.entity_id
_entity_poly.type
_entity_poly.pdbx_seq_one_letter_code
_entity_poly.pdbx_strand_id
1 'polypeptide(L)'
;MIAIFYIGLTIRNNFHFKNLLQKKVQYDEEQLEKRRQLLNEAFDVRFGPEAVRKEVCSYSVKEEQNLDTDFVRNLYKKGNVEL
;
A
#
# COMPACT_ATOMS: atom_id res chain seq x y z
N MET A 1 28.50 -0.56 -35.95
CA MET A 1 27.92 0.78 -35.68
C MET A 1 26.54 0.72 -35.00
N ILE A 2 25.57 -0.07 -35.49
CA ILE A 2 24.22 -0.15 -34.90
C ILE A 2 24.23 -0.70 -33.45
N ALA A 3 25.06 -1.72 -33.16
CA ALA A 3 25.14 -2.31 -31.83
C ALA A 3 25.66 -1.33 -30.76
N ILE A 4 26.65 -0.50 -31.10
CA ILE A 4 27.22 0.51 -30.19
C ILE A 4 26.17 1.58 -29.87
N PHE A 5 25.37 1.97 -30.86
CA PHE A 5 24.27 2.90 -30.68
C PHE A 5 23.18 2.31 -29.76
N TYR A 6 22.82 1.04 -29.97
CA TYR A 6 21.88 0.33 -29.10
C TYR A 6 22.38 0.21 -27.66
N ILE A 7 23.66 -0.12 -27.46
CA ILE A 7 24.26 -0.20 -26.11
C ILE A 7 24.22 1.16 -25.42
N GLY A 8 24.55 2.25 -26.14
CA GLY A 8 24.47 3.61 -25.61
C GLY A 8 23.04 4.02 -25.20
N LEU A 9 22.06 3.69 -26.04
CA LEU A 9 20.65 3.92 -25.73
C LEU A 9 20.19 3.12 -24.51
N THR A 10 20.59 1.85 -24.39
CA THR A 10 20.25 1.00 -23.24
C THR A 10 20.85 1.54 -21.94
N ILE A 11 22.09 2.02 -21.94
CA ILE A 11 22.73 2.62 -20.77
C ILE A 11 22.00 3.90 -20.36
N ARG A 12 21.71 4.79 -21.33
CA ARG A 12 20.98 6.04 -21.06
C ARG A 12 19.58 5.74 -20.53
N ASN A 13 18.87 4.78 -21.11
CA ASN A 13 17.53 4.40 -20.70
C ASN A 13 17.54 3.81 -19.29
N ASN A 14 18.47 2.89 -18.99
CA ASN A 14 18.63 2.33 -17.64
C ASN A 14 18.99 3.40 -16.60
N PHE A 15 19.82 4.39 -16.95
CA PHE A 15 20.13 5.51 -16.06
C PHE A 15 18.90 6.40 -15.81
N HIS A 16 18.16 6.75 -16.86
CA HIS A 16 16.93 7.53 -16.76
C HIS A 16 15.87 6.79 -15.92
N PHE A 17 15.67 5.49 -16.18
CA PHE A 17 14.73 4.65 -15.45
C PHE A 17 15.06 4.57 -13.96
N LYS A 18 16.32 4.29 -13.60
CA LYS A 18 16.76 4.25 -12.20
C LYS A 18 16.63 5.60 -11.50
N ASN A 19 16.86 6.72 -12.19
CA ASN A 19 16.84 8.03 -11.55
C ASN A 19 15.46 8.71 -11.51
N LEU A 20 14.57 8.43 -12.47
CA LEU A 20 13.25 9.08 -12.54
C LEU A 20 12.13 8.21 -11.97
N LEU A 21 12.10 6.92 -12.30
CA LEU A 21 11.00 6.04 -11.90
C LEU A 21 11.17 5.49 -10.47
N GLN A 22 12.39 5.27 -10.02
CA GLN A 22 12.62 4.69 -8.68
C GLN A 22 12.77 5.73 -7.55
N LYS A 23 12.98 7.02 -7.85
CA LYS A 23 13.22 8.04 -6.82
C LYS A 23 12.03 8.92 -6.47
N LYS A 24 11.01 9.01 -7.33
CA LYS A 24 9.80 9.78 -6.99
C LYS A 24 8.79 8.85 -6.34
N VAL A 25 8.55 9.06 -5.05
CA VAL A 25 7.36 8.55 -4.38
C VAL A 25 6.17 9.06 -5.17
N GLN A 26 5.45 8.14 -5.83
CA GLN A 26 4.38 8.46 -6.76
C GLN A 26 3.01 8.55 -6.04
N TYR A 27 2.99 8.24 -4.75
CA TYR A 27 1.84 8.33 -3.88
C TYR A 27 2.00 9.48 -2.88
N ASP A 28 0.88 10.01 -2.41
CA ASP A 28 0.87 10.98 -1.32
C ASP A 28 1.14 10.24 0.00
N GLU A 29 2.28 10.50 0.62
CA GLU A 29 2.67 9.88 1.89
C GLU A 29 1.73 10.25 3.05
N GLU A 30 1.21 11.48 3.06
CA GLU A 30 0.30 11.94 4.12
C GLU A 30 -1.04 11.21 4.00
N GLN A 31 -1.54 11.08 2.77
CA GLN A 31 -2.77 10.34 2.50
C GLN A 31 -2.60 8.84 2.81
N LEU A 32 -1.44 8.25 2.49
CA LEU A 32 -1.15 6.86 2.80
C LEU A 32 -1.13 6.60 4.31
N GLU A 33 -0.52 7.50 5.09
CA GLU A 33 -0.44 7.34 6.54
C GLU A 33 -1.83 7.47 7.19
N LYS A 34 -2.66 8.41 6.73
CA LYS A 34 -4.07 8.51 7.16
C LYS A 34 -4.85 7.23 6.87
N ARG A 35 -4.67 6.63 5.68
CA ARG A 35 -5.30 5.34 5.32
C ARG A 35 -4.83 4.21 6.23
N ARG A 36 -3.52 4.18 6.57
CA ARG A 36 -2.94 3.19 7.48
C ARG A 36 -3.53 3.31 8.88
N GLN A 37 -3.64 4.53 9.40
CA GLN A 37 -4.21 4.79 10.73
C GLN A 37 -5.66 4.31 10.81
N LEU A 38 -6.51 4.70 9.85
CA LEU A 38 -7.92 4.28 9.80
C LEU A 38 -8.07 2.76 9.73
N LEU A 39 -7.23 2.08 8.93
CA LEU A 39 -7.25 0.62 8.84
C LEU A 39 -6.83 -0.04 10.15
N ASN A 40 -5.75 0.46 10.77
CA ASN A 40 -5.25 -0.09 12.03
C ASN A 40 -6.29 0.07 13.15
N GLU A 41 -6.89 1.25 13.29
CA GLU A 41 -7.95 1.49 14.27
C GLU A 41 -9.15 0.55 14.06
N ALA A 42 -9.61 0.43 12.81
CA ALA A 42 -10.75 -0.42 12.50
C ALA A 42 -10.45 -1.91 12.73
N PHE A 43 -9.21 -2.33 12.48
CA PHE A 43 -8.76 -3.70 12.74
C PHE A 43 -8.49 -3.98 14.20
N ASP A 44 -8.00 -3.02 14.98
CA ASP A 44 -7.82 -3.19 16.42
C ASP A 44 -9.16 -3.38 17.13
N VAL A 45 -10.22 -2.68 16.67
CA VAL A 45 -11.58 -2.89 17.18
C VAL A 45 -12.14 -4.26 16.82
N ARG A 46 -11.93 -4.73 15.58
CA ARG A 46 -12.52 -5.99 15.09
C ARG A 46 -11.75 -7.23 15.49
N PHE A 47 -10.43 -7.17 15.45
CA PHE A 47 -9.52 -8.32 15.51
C PHE A 47 -8.55 -8.24 16.69
N GLY A 48 -8.59 -7.17 17.48
CA GLY A 48 -7.69 -6.94 18.59
C GLY A 48 -6.35 -6.32 18.17
N PRO A 49 -5.48 -6.03 19.14
CA PRO A 49 -4.28 -5.23 18.95
C PRO A 49 -3.30 -5.85 17.95
N GLU A 50 -2.65 -5.00 17.16
CA GLU A 50 -1.70 -5.38 16.12
C GLU A 50 -0.61 -6.37 16.59
N ALA A 51 -0.10 -6.21 17.82
CA ALA A 51 0.91 -7.10 18.39
C ALA A 51 0.46 -8.56 18.41
N VAL A 52 -0.79 -8.80 18.84
CA VAL A 52 -1.37 -10.15 18.92
C VAL A 52 -1.63 -10.69 17.51
N ARG A 53 -2.12 -9.84 16.60
CA ARG A 53 -2.39 -10.21 15.19
C ARG A 53 -1.12 -10.63 14.44
N LYS A 54 0.02 -10.03 14.77
CA LYS A 54 1.32 -10.34 14.15
C LYS A 54 2.03 -11.53 14.79
N GLU A 55 1.72 -11.85 16.04
CA GLU A 55 2.30 -12.99 16.76
C GLU A 55 1.66 -14.33 16.35
N VAL A 56 0.35 -14.32 16.06
CA VAL A 56 -0.42 -15.54 15.78
C VAL A 56 -0.46 -15.82 14.27
N CYS A 57 0.02 -17.00 13.85
CA CYS A 57 0.03 -17.40 12.43
C CYS A 57 -1.37 -17.69 11.85
N SER A 58 -2.34 -18.03 12.69
CA SER A 58 -3.73 -18.31 12.27
C SER A 58 -4.70 -18.22 13.45
N TYR A 59 -5.85 -17.57 13.25
CA TYR A 59 -6.95 -17.57 14.21
C TYR A 59 -8.29 -17.72 13.47
N SER A 60 -9.29 -18.27 14.16
CA SER A 60 -10.63 -18.44 13.59
C SER A 60 -11.41 -17.14 13.71
N VAL A 61 -11.94 -16.66 12.59
CA VAL A 61 -12.72 -15.41 12.50
C VAL A 61 -14.19 -15.75 12.56
N LYS A 62 -14.95 -15.10 13.46
CA LYS A 62 -16.41 -15.25 13.49
C LYS A 62 -17.03 -14.61 12.25
N GLU A 63 -18.19 -15.08 11.81
CA GLU A 63 -18.90 -14.50 10.65
C GLU A 63 -19.14 -12.99 10.82
N GLU A 64 -19.45 -12.54 12.04
CA GLU A 64 -19.65 -11.13 12.41
C GLU A 64 -18.41 -10.24 12.19
N GLN A 65 -17.21 -10.83 12.21
CA GLN A 65 -15.94 -10.13 12.02
C GLN A 65 -15.55 -10.04 10.54
N ASN A 66 -16.29 -10.72 9.65
CA ASN A 66 -16.01 -10.72 8.22
C ASN A 66 -16.08 -9.30 7.62
N LEU A 67 -15.28 -9.07 6.59
CA LEU A 67 -15.20 -7.77 5.94
C LEU A 67 -16.23 -7.70 4.81
N ASP A 68 -17.15 -6.74 4.89
CA ASP A 68 -18.07 -6.45 3.79
C ASP A 68 -17.31 -6.01 2.54
N THR A 69 -17.91 -6.24 1.36
CA THR A 69 -17.32 -5.91 0.06
C THR A 69 -16.89 -4.44 -0.06
N ASP A 70 -17.66 -3.52 0.52
CA ASP A 70 -17.39 -2.08 0.50
C ASP A 70 -16.76 -1.56 1.81
N PHE A 71 -16.32 -2.43 2.72
CA PHE A 71 -15.80 -2.03 4.04
C PHE A 71 -14.71 -0.96 3.94
N VAL A 72 -13.67 -1.22 3.14
CA VAL A 72 -12.51 -0.32 2.99
C VAL A 72 -12.92 1.01 2.36
N ARG A 73 -13.79 0.95 1.33
CA ARG A 73 -14.31 2.14 0.65
C ARG A 73 -15.13 3.01 1.60
N ASN A 74 -15.97 2.40 2.43
CA ASN A 74 -16.77 3.11 3.43
C ASN A 74 -15.92 3.66 4.55
N LEU A 75 -14.87 2.94 4.96
CA LEU A 75 -13.92 3.38 5.97
C LEU A 75 -13.17 4.65 5.53
N TYR A 76 -12.66 4.68 4.31
CA TYR A 76 -11.95 5.85 3.79
C TYR A 76 -12.89 7.05 3.56
N LYS A 77 -14.12 6.81 3.07
CA LYS A 77 -15.15 7.86 3.00
C LYS A 77 -15.43 8.48 4.37
N LYS A 78 -15.54 7.67 5.43
CA LYS A 78 -15.74 8.17 6.81
C LYS A 78 -14.54 8.99 7.30
N GLY A 79 -13.34 8.60 6.91
CA GLY A 79 -12.10 9.32 7.25
C GLY A 79 -11.80 10.53 6.36
N ASN A 80 -12.70 10.93 5.45
CA ASN A 80 -12.45 11.97 4.43
C ASN A 80 -11.18 11.73 3.61
N VAL A 81 -10.88 10.47 3.32
CA VAL A 81 -9.78 10.08 2.45
C VAL A 81 -10.35 9.53 1.14
N GLU A 82 -9.96 10.14 0.02
CA GLU A 82 -10.30 9.63 -1.31
C GLU A 82 -9.61 8.28 -1.56
N LEU A 83 -10.14 7.49 -2.50
CA LEU A 83 -9.66 6.15 -2.87
C LEU A 83 -8.57 6.22 -3.94
#